data_AF-A0A1G8HNI7-F1
#
_entry.id   AF-A0A1G8HNI7-F1
#
_cell.length_a   1.000
_cell.length_b   1.000
_cell.length_c   1.000
_cell.angle_alpha   90.00
_cell.angle_beta   90.00
_cell.angle_gamma   90.00
#
_symmetry.space_group_name_H-M   'P 1'
#
loop_
_entity.id
_entity.type
_entity.pdbx_description
1 polymer ?
#
loop_
_entity_poly.entity_id
_entity_poly.type
_entity_poly.pdbx_seq_one_letter_code
_entity_poly.pdbx_strand_id
1 'polypeptide(L)'
;MIKLIQLIIIFFVLNSAVYASVNINTASQSELEVLKGIGPAKAKAIVEYRSQNGMFSSIDDLEKVSGIGPGTIKQIRDDLRVNDSSVANVEEKSAVKQKEESNP
;
A
#
# COMPACT_ATOMS: atom_id res chain seq x y z
N MET A 1 -21.56 -34.36 9.50
CA MET A 1 -20.32 -33.76 10.04
C MET A 1 -19.50 -33.03 8.98
N ILE A 2 -19.29 -33.59 7.78
CA ILE A 2 -18.51 -32.95 6.70
C ILE A 2 -19.08 -31.59 6.22
N LYS A 3 -20.41 -31.42 6.17
CA LYS A 3 -21.07 -30.16 5.73
C LYS A 3 -20.78 -28.95 6.64
N LEU A 4 -20.51 -29.17 7.92
CA LEU A 4 -20.18 -28.09 8.88
C LEU A 4 -18.71 -27.65 8.73
N ILE A 5 -17.82 -28.60 8.40
CA ILE A 5 -16.40 -28.32 8.14
C ILE A 5 -16.24 -27.51 6.84
N GLN A 6 -17.06 -27.80 5.81
CA GLN A 6 -17.05 -27.02 4.57
C GLN A 6 -17.48 -25.56 4.78
N LEU A 7 -18.41 -25.28 5.69
CA LEU A 7 -18.84 -23.92 6.02
C LEU A 7 -17.73 -23.11 6.72
N ILE A 8 -16.94 -23.75 7.58
CA ILE A 8 -15.81 -23.12 8.29
C ILE A 8 -14.65 -22.81 7.33
N ILE A 9 -14.38 -23.70 6.38
CA ILE A 9 -13.37 -23.47 5.33
C ILE A 9 -13.80 -22.32 4.41
N ILE A 10 -15.08 -22.25 4.02
CA ILE A 10 -15.61 -21.16 3.18
C ILE A 10 -15.53 -19.80 3.90
N PHE A 11 -15.75 -19.77 5.23
CA PHE A 11 -15.58 -18.56 6.03
C PHE A 11 -14.11 -18.10 6.11
N PHE A 12 -13.17 -19.05 6.20
CA PHE A 12 -11.75 -18.75 6.24
C PHE A 12 -11.23 -18.24 4.87
N VAL A 13 -11.73 -18.79 3.76
CA VAL A 13 -11.29 -18.43 2.39
C VAL A 13 -11.77 -17.04 1.92
N LEU A 14 -12.85 -16.49 2.52
CA LEU A 14 -13.35 -15.14 2.18
C LEU A 14 -12.54 -13.99 2.80
N ASN A 15 -11.65 -14.26 3.77
CA ASN A 15 -10.78 -13.25 4.36
C ASN A 15 -9.49 -13.08 3.55
N SER A 16 -9.61 -12.85 2.25
CA SER A 16 -8.48 -12.43 1.42
C SER A 16 -8.16 -10.97 1.76
N ALA A 17 -7.37 -10.76 2.82
CA ALA A 17 -6.75 -9.47 3.07
C ALA A 17 -5.78 -9.21 1.90
N VAL A 18 -6.22 -8.38 0.96
CA VAL A 18 -5.35 -7.84 -0.08
C VAL A 18 -4.34 -6.95 0.63
N TYR A 19 -3.17 -7.51 0.95
CA TYR A 19 -2.02 -6.75 1.45
C TYR A 19 -1.48 -5.90 0.30
N ALA A 20 -2.20 -4.84 -0.05
CA ALA A 20 -1.71 -3.81 -0.93
C ALA A 20 -0.73 -2.93 -0.15
N SER A 21 0.42 -2.64 -0.75
CA SER A 21 1.40 -1.69 -0.20
C SER A 21 0.73 -0.36 0.14
N VAL A 22 0.94 0.10 1.38
CA VAL A 22 0.36 1.32 1.95
C VAL A 22 1.07 2.53 1.33
N ASN A 23 0.30 3.45 0.77
CA ASN A 23 0.85 4.69 0.23
C ASN A 23 1.08 5.70 1.35
N ILE A 24 2.33 6.06 1.65
CA ILE A 24 2.65 6.96 2.77
C ILE A 24 2.10 8.38 2.61
N ASN A 25 1.86 8.80 1.36
CA ASN A 25 1.37 10.13 1.05
C ASN A 25 -0.15 10.24 1.22
N THR A 26 -0.89 9.14 1.09
CA THR A 26 -2.37 9.15 1.11
C THR A 26 -2.98 8.35 2.26
N ALA A 27 -2.23 7.42 2.85
CA ALA A 27 -2.73 6.56 3.92
C ALA A 27 -3.22 7.37 5.12
N SER A 28 -4.34 6.92 5.69
CA SER A 28 -4.86 7.38 6.97
C SER A 28 -3.96 6.91 8.12
N GLN A 29 -4.15 7.52 9.30
CA GLN A 29 -3.42 7.12 10.49
C GLN A 29 -3.61 5.63 10.81
N SER A 30 -4.86 5.14 10.74
CA SER A 30 -5.18 3.74 11.02
C SER A 30 -4.56 2.77 10.03
N GLU A 31 -4.43 3.14 8.75
CA GLU A 31 -3.74 2.31 7.75
C GLU A 31 -2.23 2.23 8.00
N LEU A 32 -1.61 3.33 8.47
CA LEU A 32 -0.20 3.34 8.88
C LEU A 32 0.05 2.50 10.14
N GLU A 33 -0.92 2.43 11.06
CA GLU A 33 -0.84 1.62 12.28
C GLU A 33 -0.86 0.10 12.02
N VAL A 34 -1.28 -0.34 10.84
CA VAL A 34 -1.19 -1.76 10.42
C VAL A 34 0.28 -2.19 10.21
N LEU A 35 1.17 -1.24 9.94
CA LEU A 35 2.57 -1.52 9.66
C LEU A 35 3.31 -1.95 10.92
N LYS A 36 4.09 -3.02 10.79
CA LYS A 36 4.85 -3.57 11.92
C LYS A 36 5.83 -2.52 12.47
N GLY A 37 5.66 -2.16 13.74
CA GLY A 37 6.52 -1.19 14.41
C GLY A 37 6.11 0.27 14.24
N ILE A 38 4.98 0.53 13.58
CA ILE A 38 4.29 1.83 13.54
C ILE A 38 3.09 1.79 14.50
N GLY A 39 3.24 2.42 15.66
CA GLY A 39 2.13 2.63 16.59
C GLY A 39 1.46 4.00 16.39
N PRO A 40 0.41 4.31 17.16
CA PRO A 40 -0.38 5.54 17.01
C PRO A 40 0.47 6.82 17.03
N ALA A 41 1.50 6.88 17.88
CA ALA A 41 2.40 8.03 17.95
C ALA A 41 3.20 8.24 16.65
N LYS A 42 3.73 7.17 16.05
CA LYS A 42 4.51 7.24 14.80
C LYS A 42 3.60 7.51 13.62
N ALA A 43 2.44 6.86 13.55
CA ALA A 43 1.44 7.11 12.51
C ALA A 43 1.00 8.58 12.49
N LYS A 44 0.69 9.14 13.67
CA LYS A 44 0.37 10.56 13.82
C LYS A 44 1.52 11.46 13.36
N ALA A 45 2.76 11.14 13.74
CA ALA A 45 3.93 11.91 13.33
C ALA A 45 4.12 11.92 11.80
N ILE A 46 3.84 10.81 11.10
CA ILE A 46 3.89 10.74 9.62
C ILE A 46 2.85 11.68 9.00
N VAL A 47 1.61 11.64 9.51
CA VAL A 47 0.50 12.49 9.01
C VAL A 47 0.78 13.96 9.28
N GLU A 48 1.29 14.30 10.46
CA GLU A 48 1.69 15.67 10.82
C GLU A 48 2.85 16.15 9.96
N TYR A 49 3.87 15.30 9.74
CA TYR A 49 5.03 15.64 8.93
C TYR A 49 4.60 16.00 7.50
N ARG A 50 3.77 15.18 6.84
CA ARG A 50 3.33 15.47 5.47
C ARG A 50 2.41 16.69 5.36
N SER A 51 1.65 16.99 6.42
CA SER A 51 0.82 18.19 6.51
C SER A 51 1.66 19.47 6.57
N GLN A 52 2.82 19.42 7.24
CA GLN A 52 3.68 20.58 7.47
C GLN A 52 4.79 20.75 6.41
N ASN A 53 5.37 19.63 5.94
CA ASN A 53 6.56 19.62 5.08
C ASN A 53 6.24 19.22 3.62
N GLY A 54 5.00 18.81 3.35
CA GLY A 54 4.58 18.29 2.05
C GLY A 54 4.80 16.78 1.89
N MET A 55 4.57 16.29 0.68
CA MET A 55 4.61 14.86 0.36
C MET A 55 6.03 14.28 0.46
N PHE A 56 6.11 13.00 0.85
CA PHE A 56 7.35 12.23 0.81
C PHE A 56 7.69 11.87 -0.64
N SER A 57 8.96 12.06 -1.02
CA SER A 57 9.45 11.69 -2.36
C SER A 57 9.97 10.25 -2.40
N SER A 58 10.41 9.74 -1.25
CA SER A 58 10.95 8.40 -1.08
C SER A 58 10.56 7.82 0.28
N ILE A 59 10.69 6.50 0.44
CA ILE A 59 10.48 5.84 1.73
C ILE A 59 11.55 6.28 2.75
N ASP A 60 12.77 6.58 2.27
CA ASP A 60 13.89 7.00 3.10
C ASP A 60 13.64 8.39 3.75
N ASP A 61 12.76 9.21 3.18
CA ASP A 61 12.35 10.49 3.79
C ASP A 61 11.62 10.30 5.14
N LEU A 62 11.15 9.08 5.46
CA LEU A 62 10.56 8.78 6.76
C LEU A 62 11.56 8.94 7.92
N GLU A 63 12.87 8.94 7.67
CA GLU A 63 13.89 9.22 8.70
C GLU A 63 13.78 10.64 9.27
N LYS A 64 13.13 11.56 8.52
CA LYS A 64 12.88 12.94 8.96
C LYS A 64 11.72 13.03 9.95
N VAL A 65 10.93 11.96 10.11
CA VAL A 65 9.80 11.90 11.03
C VAL A 65 10.28 11.49 12.41
N SER A 66 9.88 12.27 13.43
CA SER A 66 10.25 12.00 14.82
C SER A 66 9.80 10.60 15.26
N GLY A 67 10.76 9.82 15.79
CA GLY A 67 10.51 8.46 16.28
C GLY A 67 10.54 7.36 15.21
N ILE A 68 10.85 7.69 13.95
CA ILE A 68 11.10 6.71 12.89
C ILE A 68 12.59 6.68 12.57
N GLY A 69 13.23 5.55 12.87
CA GLY A 69 14.64 5.32 12.56
C GLY A 69 14.84 4.29 11.46
N PRO A 70 16.08 4.11 10.98
CA PRO A 70 16.42 3.18 9.88
C PRO A 70 15.99 1.74 10.17
N GLY A 71 16.01 1.32 11.44
CA GLY A 71 15.54 -0.01 11.84
C GLY A 71 14.05 -0.23 11.60
N THR A 72 13.21 0.80 11.86
CA THR A 72 11.77 0.74 11.56
C THR A 72 11.54 0.76 10.06
N ILE A 73 12.24 1.65 9.33
CA ILE A 73 12.11 1.76 7.87
C ILE A 73 12.45 0.43 7.19
N LYS A 74 13.56 -0.21 7.59
CA LYS A 74 13.95 -1.52 7.06
C LYS A 74 12.90 -2.61 7.28
N GLN A 75 12.06 -2.51 8.32
CA GLN A 75 11.01 -3.48 8.59
C GLN A 75 9.75 -3.28 7.75
N ILE A 76 9.46 -2.05 7.34
CA ILE A 76 8.21 -1.68 6.67
C ILE A 76 8.41 -1.26 5.22
N ARG A 77 9.66 -1.19 4.73
CA ARG A 77 10.00 -0.72 3.38
C ARG A 77 9.23 -1.45 2.29
N ASP A 78 9.07 -2.77 2.43
CA ASP A 78 8.41 -3.61 1.43
C ASP A 78 6.87 -3.44 1.45
N ASP A 79 6.33 -2.93 2.55
CA ASP A 79 4.89 -2.68 2.74
C ASP A 79 4.49 -1.25 2.33
N LEU A 80 5.44 -0.42 1.91
CA LEU A 80 5.24 1.00 1.65
C LEU A 80 5.45 1.38 0.18
N ARG A 81 4.73 2.42 -0.26
CA ARG A 81 4.95 3.09 -1.54
C ARG A 81 4.73 4.60 -1.46
N VAL A 82 5.32 5.33 -2.41
CA VAL A 82 5.24 6.81 -2.48
C VAL A 82 4.45 7.33 -3.69
N ASN A 83 4.34 6.52 -4.74
CA ASN A 83 3.67 6.87 -6.00
C ASN A 83 2.46 5.95 -6.27
N ASP A 84 1.40 6.53 -6.83
CA ASP A 84 0.24 5.79 -7.37
C ASP A 84 0.48 5.32 -8.82
N SER A 85 1.69 4.82 -9.12
CA SER A 85 2.08 4.42 -10.49
C SER A 85 1.33 3.20 -11.04
N SER A 86 0.41 2.58 -10.28
CA SER A 86 -0.37 1.42 -10.73
C SER A 86 -1.73 1.76 -11.35
N VAL A 87 -2.21 3.01 -11.29
CA VAL A 87 -3.43 3.42 -12.00
C VAL A 87 -3.17 4.02 -13.38
N ALA A 88 -1.92 4.37 -13.71
CA ALA A 88 -1.57 4.89 -15.03
C ALA A 88 -1.26 3.81 -16.09
N ASN A 89 -1.15 2.53 -15.72
CA ASN A 89 -0.67 1.48 -16.64
C ASN A 89 -1.68 0.34 -16.88
N VAL A 90 -2.95 0.53 -16.51
CA VAL A 90 -4.03 -0.43 -16.80
C VAL A 90 -4.85 -0.03 -18.04
N GLU A 91 -4.93 1.27 -18.40
CA GLU A 91 -5.76 1.72 -19.51
C GLU A 91 -5.07 1.70 -20.90
N GLU A 92 -3.74 1.69 -21.00
CA GLU A 92 -3.06 1.78 -22.31
C GLU A 92 -2.76 0.42 -22.96
N LYS A 93 -2.89 -0.70 -22.25
CA LYS A 93 -2.64 -2.05 -22.82
C LYS A 93 -3.87 -2.75 -23.41
N SER A 94 -5.04 -2.11 -23.40
CA SER A 94 -6.29 -2.67 -23.93
C SER A 94 -6.74 -2.09 -25.28
N ALA A 95 -5.98 -1.16 -25.89
CA ALA A 95 -6.36 -0.51 -27.16
C ALA A 95 -5.44 -0.81 -28.36
N VAL A 96 -4.38 -1.61 -28.23
CA VAL A 96 -3.48 -1.95 -29.35
C VAL A 96 -3.59 -3.44 -29.70
N LYS A 97 -4.78 -3.86 -30.19
CA LYS A 97 -4.93 -5.12 -30.98
C LYS A 97 -6.06 -5.05 -32.01
N GLN A 98 -6.34 -3.87 -32.57
CA GLN A 98 -7.25 -3.72 -33.71
C GLN A 98 -6.74 -2.67 -34.71
N LYS A 99 -5.56 -2.91 -35.28
CA LYS A 99 -5.16 -2.28 -36.55
C LYS A 99 -3.98 -2.98 -37.21
N GLU A 100 -4.11 -4.28 -37.46
CA GLU A 100 -3.19 -5.02 -38.32
C GLU A 100 -3.95 -6.06 -39.15
N GLU A 101 -5.08 -5.63 -39.72
CA GLU A 101 -5.76 -6.37 -40.80
C GLU A 101 -6.58 -5.38 -41.63
N SER A 102 -5.89 -4.38 -42.21
CA SER A 102 -6.33 -3.72 -43.44
C SER A 102 -5.17 -2.96 -44.07
N ASN A 103 -4.59 -3.64 -45.06
CA ASN A 103 -4.26 -3.08 -46.36
C ASN A 103 -2.88 -2.40 -46.50
N PRO A 104 -2.18 -2.52 -47.64
CA PRO A 104 -2.48 -3.27 -48.87
C PRO A 104 -1.55 -4.47 -49.15
#